data_AF-A0A377AFZ0-F1
#
_entry.id   AF-A0A377AFZ0-F1
#
_cell.length_a   1.000
_cell.length_b   1.000
_cell.length_c   1.000
_cell.angle_alpha   90.00
_cell.angle_beta   90.00
_cell.angle_gamma   90.00
#
_symmetry.space_group_name_H-M   'P 1'
#
loop_
_entity.id
_entity.type
_entity.pdbx_description
1 polymer ?
#
loop_
_entity_poly.entity_id
_entity_poly.type
_entity_poly.pdbx_seq_one_letter_code
_entity_poly.pdbx_strand_id
1 'polypeptide(L)' 'MVDTFNDEVLNHYLEQKGYTIQKEFLCGSAFFIGWRIETSFFSLAYRLDEQELILCSFEARNKQGLTALFYH' A
#
# COMPACT_ATOMS: atom_id res chain seq x y z
N MET A 1 21.15 1.54 15.74
CA MET A 1 19.97 2.37 15.46
C MET A 1 18.90 1.41 15.02
N VAL A 2 17.74 1.37 15.69
CA VAL A 2 16.60 0.62 15.15
C VAL A 2 16.12 1.45 13.98
N ASP A 3 16.43 1.02 12.75
CA ASP A 3 15.73 1.52 11.57
C ASP A 3 14.25 1.32 11.86
N THR A 4 13.58 2.43 12.18
CA THR A 4 12.20 2.38 12.63
C THR A 4 11.39 2.14 11.37
N PHE A 5 11.02 0.89 11.15
CA PHE A 5 10.11 0.53 10.07
C PHE A 5 8.86 1.38 10.23
N ASN A 6 8.66 2.33 9.32
CA ASN A 6 7.59 3.30 9.35
C ASN A 6 6.99 3.43 7.95
N ASP A 7 5.87 4.14 7.82
CA ASP A 7 5.20 4.32 6.54
C ASP A 7 6.12 4.95 5.47
N GLU A 8 7.00 5.87 5.84
CA GLU A 8 7.90 6.54 4.90
C GLU A 8 8.91 5.57 4.29
N VAL A 9 9.51 4.70 5.10
CA VAL A 9 10.46 3.68 4.64
C VAL A 9 9.78 2.67 3.71
N LEU A 10 8.59 2.20 4.10
CA LEU A 10 7.81 1.28 3.27
C LEU A 10 7.39 1.93 1.95
N ASN A 11 6.92 3.17 2.00
CA ASN A 11 6.53 3.91 0.82
C ASN A 11 7.71 4.14 -0.13
N HIS A 12 8.84 4.57 0.39
CA HIS A 12 10.04 4.77 -0.41
C HIS A 12 10.51 3.47 -1.08
N TYR A 13 10.44 2.34 -0.37
CA TYR A 13 10.72 1.02 -0.97
C TYR A 13 9.75 0.69 -2.12
N LEU A 14 8.46 0.94 -1.96
CA LEU A 14 7.45 0.66 -2.97
C LEU A 14 7.57 1.60 -4.18
N GLU A 15 7.93 2.86 -3.97
CA GLU A 15 8.29 3.81 -5.05
C GLU A 15 9.52 3.35 -5.83
N GLN A 16 10.55 2.84 -5.14
CA GLN A 16 11.73 2.25 -5.79
C GLN A 16 11.40 1.00 -6.64
N LYS A 17 10.32 0.28 -6.30
CA LYS A 17 9.79 -0.83 -7.11
C LYS A 17 8.93 -0.36 -8.29
N GLY A 18 8.72 0.95 -8.44
CA GLY A 18 7.96 1.55 -9.54
C GLY A 18 6.47 1.73 -9.25
N TYR A 19 6.03 1.54 -8.00
CA TYR A 19 4.65 1.82 -7.64
C TYR A 19 4.43 3.32 -7.39
N THR A 20 3.32 3.85 -7.88
CA THR A 20 2.87 5.19 -7.51
C THR A 20 2.02 5.11 -6.26
N ILE A 21 2.41 5.85 -5.23
CA ILE A 21 1.74 5.84 -3.93
C ILE A 21 0.88 7.10 -3.80
N GLN A 22 -0.33 6.92 -3.31
CA GLN A 22 -1.29 7.98 -3.06
C GLN A 22 -1.76 7.91 -1.62
N LYS A 23 -2.17 9.05 -1.07
CA LYS A 23 -2.85 9.07 0.23
C LYS A 23 -4.28 8.58 0.04
N GLU A 24 -4.71 7.65 0.89
CA GLU A 24 -6.09 7.19 0.95
C GLU A 24 -6.81 7.84 2.13
N PHE A 25 -8.03 8.31 1.87
CA PHE A 25 -8.88 8.93 2.85
C PHE A 25 -10.21 8.20 2.95
N LEU A 26 -10.80 8.19 4.15
CA LEU A 26 -12.06 7.50 4.39
C LEU A 26 -13.20 8.18 3.61
N CYS A 27 -13.71 7.52 2.57
CA CYS A 27 -14.98 7.86 1.89
C CYS A 27 -15.19 9.37 1.63
N GLY A 28 -14.24 10.02 0.97
CA GLY A 28 -14.34 11.45 0.61
C GLY A 28 -14.22 12.44 1.79
N SER A 29 -13.94 11.94 2.99
CA SER A 29 -13.58 12.78 4.14
C SER A 29 -12.11 13.20 4.10
N ALA A 30 -11.72 14.11 4.98
CA ALA A 30 -10.31 14.47 5.20
C ALA A 30 -9.57 13.50 6.16
N PHE A 31 -10.22 12.40 6.57
CA PHE A 31 -9.63 11.46 7.52
C PHE A 31 -8.68 10.50 6.80
N PHE A 32 -7.38 10.65 7.06
CA PHE A 32 -6.33 9.81 6.49
C PHE A 32 -6.43 8.39 7.06
N ILE A 33 -6.55 7.39 6.18
CA ILE A 33 -6.65 5.98 6.57
C ILE A 33 -5.43 5.16 6.20
N GLY A 34 -4.54 5.69 5.36
CA GLY A 34 -3.32 5.03 4.95
C GLY A 34 -2.89 5.43 3.55
N TRP A 35 -2.09 4.59 2.95
CA TRP A 35 -1.53 4.75 1.62
C TRP A 35 -2.18 3.78 0.66
N ARG A 36 -2.21 4.16 -0.62
CA ARG A 36 -2.76 3.34 -1.69
C ARG A 36 -1.79 3.25 -2.84
N ILE A 37 -1.62 2.03 -3.32
CA ILE A 37 -1.02 1.73 -4.61
C ILE A 37 -2.13 1.37 -5.57
N GLU A 38 -2.17 2.07 -6.68
CA GLU A 38 -3.07 1.75 -7.78
C GLU A 38 -2.27 1.35 -9.02
N THR A 39 -2.59 0.19 -9.55
CA THR A 39 -2.03 -0.33 -10.80
C THR A 39 -3.15 -0.75 -11.75
N SER A 40 -2.79 -1.10 -12.98
CA SER A 40 -3.72 -1.71 -13.94
C SER A 40 -4.19 -3.10 -13.49
N PHE A 41 -3.50 -3.74 -12.55
CA PHE A 41 -3.74 -5.13 -12.14
C PHE A 41 -4.46 -5.25 -10.79
N PHE A 42 -4.17 -4.34 -9.88
CA PHE A 42 -4.74 -4.32 -8.53
C PHE A 42 -4.73 -2.91 -7.93
N SER A 43 -5.54 -2.74 -6.90
CA SER A 43 -5.52 -1.63 -5.98
C SER A 43 -5.30 -2.17 -4.57
N LEU A 44 -4.33 -1.62 -3.84
CA LEU A 44 -4.03 -2.00 -2.47
C LEU A 44 -3.97 -0.74 -1.60
N ALA A 45 -4.83 -0.66 -0.60
CA ALA A 45 -4.73 0.32 0.48
C ALA A 45 -4.17 -0.35 1.73
N TYR A 46 -3.15 0.26 2.33
CA TYR A 46 -2.45 -0.25 3.50
C TYR A 46 -2.10 0.88 4.46
N ARG A 47 -1.86 0.53 5.72
CA ARG A 47 -1.32 1.43 6.74
C ARG A 47 -0.34 0.67 7.60
N LEU A 48 0.77 1.30 7.96
CA LEU A 48 1.60 0.76 9.02
C LEU A 48 1.11 1.25 10.39
N ASP A 49 0.91 0.34 11.31
CA ASP A 49 0.52 0.62 12.69
C ASP A 49 1.58 0.00 13.59
N GLU A 50 2.45 0.84 14.17
CA GLU A 50 3.64 0.43 14.92
C GLU A 50 4.59 -0.49 14.13
N GLN A 51 4.37 -1.80 14.19
CA GLN A 51 5.16 -2.82 13.46
C GLN A 51 4.29 -3.74 12.61
N GLU A 52 2.99 -3.46 12.50
CA GLU A 52 2.04 -4.26 11.75
C GLU A 52 1.64 -3.55 10.46
N LEU A 53 1.70 -4.30 9.35
CA LEU A 53 1.15 -3.85 8.08
C LEU A 53 -0.33 -4.23 8.01
N ILE A 54 -1.20 -3.24 8.18
CA ILE A 54 -2.64 -3.41 8.07
C ILE A 54 -3.04 -3.24 6.61
N LEU A 55 -3.66 -4.27 6.03
CA LEU A 55 -4.27 -4.20 4.71
C LEU A 55 -5.70 -3.67 4.86
N CYS A 56 -5.91 -2.40 4.50
CA CYS A 56 -7.20 -1.74 4.65
C CYS A 56 -8.18 -2.13 3.54
N SER A 57 -7.69 -2.29 2.32
CA SER A 57 -8.50 -2.71 1.18
C SER A 57 -7.62 -3.32 0.09
N PHE A 58 -8.10 -4.40 -0.52
CA PHE A 58 -7.43 -5.02 -1.66
C PHE A 58 -8.46 -5.37 -2.73
N GLU A 59 -8.20 -4.94 -3.95
CA GLU A 59 -9.02 -5.21 -5.12
C GLU A 59 -8.14 -5.69 -6.27
N ALA A 60 -8.33 -6.94 -6.68
CA ALA A 60 -7.69 -7.46 -7.89
C ALA A 60 -8.55 -7.12 -9.11
N ARG A 61 -7.99 -6.37 -10.06
CA ARG A 61 -8.67 -5.95 -11.30
C ARG A 61 -8.57 -7.01 -12.42
N ASN A 62 -7.70 -8.00 -12.26
CA ASN A 62 -7.66 -9.18 -13.12
C ASN A 62 -7.23 -10.45 -12.34
N LYS A 63 -7.37 -11.64 -12.94
CA LYS A 63 -6.92 -12.92 -12.32
C LYS A 63 -5.42 -12.97 -12.00
N GLN A 64 -4.60 -12.10 -12.60
CA GLN A 64 -3.15 -12.02 -12.39
C GLN A 64 -2.78 -11.12 -11.20
N GLY A 65 -3.67 -10.21 -10.76
CA GLY A 65 -3.44 -9.31 -9.62
C GLY A 65 -3.27 -10.05 -8.30
N LEU A 66 -3.89 -11.23 -8.15
CA LEU A 66 -3.64 -12.13 -7.02
C LEU A 66 -2.26 -12.79 -7.07
N THR A 67 -1.71 -13.04 -8.27
CA THR A 67 -0.42 -13.73 -8.45
C THR A 67 0.79 -12.80 -8.28
N ALA A 68 0.61 -11.50 -8.57
CA ALA A 68 1.69 -10.50 -8.50
C ALA A 68 2.25 -10.29 -7.08
N LEU A 69 1.48 -10.59 -6.02
CA LEU A 69 1.93 -10.46 -4.63
C LEU A 69 2.78 -11.63 -4.11
N PHE A 70 2.83 -12.76 -4.83
CA PHE A 70 3.50 -13.99 -4.35
C PHE A 70 4.81 -14.32 -5.06
N TYR A 71 5.22 -13.55 -6.07
CA TYR A 71 6.34 -13.90 -6.95
C TYR A 71 7.50 -12.90 -6.95
N HIS A 72 7.62 -12.04 -5.93
CA HIS A 72 8.72 -11.07 -5.85
C HIS A 72 9.60 -11.20 -4.61
#